data_AF-A0A317H2U2-F1
#
_entry.id   AF-A0A317H2U2-F1
#
_cell.length_a   1.000
_cell.length_b   1.000
_cell.length_c   1.000
_cell.angle_alpha   90.00
_cell.angle_beta   90.00
_cell.angle_gamma   90.00
#
_symmetry.space_group_name_H-M   'P 1'
#
loop_
_entity.id
_entity.type
_entity.pdbx_description
1 polymer ?
#
loop_
_entity_poly.entity_id
_entity_poly.type
_entity_poly.pdbx_seq_one_letter_code
_entity_poly.pdbx_strand_id
1 'polypeptide(L)'
;MPFDLPRPLWILFAGIFINRFGSFVSVFLVLYMTAKGYTAVQAGLAVGGYGLGSLGAAVGGGYLTDWLGRRSTIVLSMFSSATAMLALSQAQTLPLIVILTGLAGMTGELYRPASSALLADLVPPPQRV
;
A
#
# COMPACT_ATOMS: atom_id res chain seq x y z
N MET A 1 4.40 22.12 -24.00
CA MET A 1 3.39 22.77 -23.14
C MET A 1 3.43 22.06 -21.79
N PRO A 2 3.61 22.76 -20.66
CA PRO A 2 3.75 22.10 -19.37
C PRO A 2 2.42 21.43 -19.00
N PHE A 3 2.51 20.27 -18.34
CA PHE A 3 1.38 19.45 -17.94
C PHE A 3 0.44 20.21 -16.99
N ASP A 4 -0.57 20.89 -17.52
CA ASP A 4 -1.68 21.45 -16.72
C ASP A 4 -2.63 20.33 -16.26
N LEU A 5 -2.09 19.45 -15.41
CA LEU A 5 -2.85 18.42 -14.72
C LEU A 5 -3.74 19.09 -13.66
N PRO A 6 -5.05 18.79 -13.60
CA PRO A 6 -5.95 19.34 -12.60
C PRO A 6 -5.39 19.16 -11.18
N ARG A 7 -5.52 20.16 -10.30
CA ARG A 7 -5.03 20.12 -8.90
C ARG A 7 -5.30 18.80 -8.16
N PRO A 8 -6.48 18.15 -8.28
CA PRO A 8 -6.74 16.85 -7.63
C PRO A 8 -5.80 15.72 -8.08
N LEU A 9 -5.32 15.78 -9.33
CA LEU A 9 -4.43 14.78 -9.91
C LEU A 9 -3.01 14.91 -9.35
N TRP A 10 -2.53 16.15 -9.13
CA TRP A 10 -1.27 16.39 -8.43
C TRP A 10 -1.27 15.90 -6.98
N ILE A 11 -2.39 16.08 -6.25
CA ILE A 11 -2.55 15.56 -4.89
C ILE A 11 -2.49 14.03 -4.88
N LEU A 12 -3.16 13.38 -5.84
CA LEU A 12 -3.09 11.93 -6.01
C LEU A 12 -1.67 11.46 -6.32
N PHE A 13 -0.98 12.10 -7.26
CA PHE A 13 0.39 11.76 -7.60
C PHE A 13 1.33 11.88 -6.41
N ALA A 14 1.24 12.98 -5.65
CA ALA A 14 2.04 13.18 -4.44
C ALA A 14 1.75 12.09 -3.40
N GLY A 15 0.47 11.77 -3.17
CA GLY A 15 0.08 10.70 -2.26
C GLY A 15 0.62 9.34 -2.71
N ILE A 16 0.48 8.98 -4.00
CA ILE A 16 0.99 7.72 -4.56
C ILE A 16 2.51 7.65 -4.41
N PHE A 17 3.20 8.77 -4.65
CA PHE A 17 4.65 8.87 -4.49
C PHE A 17 5.07 8.62 -3.04
N ILE A 18 4.40 9.26 -2.07
CA ILE A 18 4.65 9.03 -0.64
C ILE A 18 4.36 7.57 -0.26
N ASN A 19 3.24 7.02 -0.73
CA ASN A 19 2.87 5.63 -0.44
C ASN A 19 3.90 4.64 -0.98
N ARG A 20 4.61 4.99 -2.06
CA ARG A 20 5.69 4.16 -2.63
C ARG A 20 6.89 4.01 -1.70
N PHE A 21 7.14 4.95 -0.79
CA PHE A 21 8.14 4.74 0.27
C PHE A 21 7.73 3.60 1.21
N GLY A 22 6.43 3.36 1.36
CA GLY A 22 5.88 2.22 2.09
C GLY A 22 6.35 0.88 1.54
N SER A 23 6.53 0.75 0.24
CA SER A 23 6.99 -0.49 -0.39
C SER A 23 8.43 -0.86 0.01
N PHE A 24 9.27 0.12 0.38
CA PHE A 24 10.64 -0.14 0.86
C PHE A 24 10.70 -0.84 2.21
N VAL A 25 9.59 -0.88 2.97
CA VAL A 25 9.56 -1.60 4.25
C VAL A 25 10.00 -3.04 4.07
N SER A 26 9.64 -3.69 2.97
CA SER A 26 10.02 -5.10 2.72
C SER A 26 11.53 -5.32 2.78
N VAL A 27 12.32 -4.43 2.17
CA VAL A 27 13.79 -4.52 2.14
C VAL A 27 14.39 -4.16 3.49
N PHE A 28 13.95 -3.04 4.08
CA PHE A 28 14.48 -2.57 5.37
C PHE A 28 14.07 -3.47 6.53
N LEU A 29 12.92 -4.14 6.46
CA LEU A 29 12.46 -5.03 7.50
C LEU A 29 13.36 -6.26 7.63
N VAL A 30 13.80 -6.85 6.52
CA VAL A 30 14.76 -7.96 6.55
C VAL A 30 16.05 -7.50 7.24
N LEU A 31 16.58 -6.35 6.83
CA LEU A 31 17.79 -5.74 7.41
C LEU A 31 17.63 -5.45 8.90
N TYR A 32 16.49 -4.89 9.30
CA TYR A 32 16.18 -4.60 10.70
C TYR A 32 16.11 -5.88 11.55
N MET A 33 15.41 -6.90 11.04
CA MET A 33 15.23 -8.16 11.76
C MET A 33 16.56 -8.91 11.90
N THR A 34 17.36 -8.98 10.84
CA THR A 34 18.68 -9.63 10.92
C THR A 34 19.63 -8.85 11.83
N ALA A 35 19.62 -7.52 11.81
CA ALA A 35 20.39 -6.69 12.73
C ALA A 35 19.98 -6.87 14.21
N LYS A 36 18.71 -7.19 14.46
CA LYS A 36 18.17 -7.54 15.79
C LYS A 36 18.45 -8.99 16.22
N GLY A 37 19.11 -9.80 15.38
CA GLY A 37 19.44 -11.19 15.67
C GLY A 37 18.33 -12.20 15.35
N TYR A 38 17.29 -11.81 14.61
CA TYR A 38 16.31 -12.77 14.09
C TYR A 38 16.93 -13.60 12.96
N THR A 39 16.45 -14.83 12.81
CA THR A 39 16.91 -15.74 11.75
C THR A 39 16.37 -15.31 10.39
N ALA A 40 17.04 -15.74 9.31
CA ALA A 40 16.58 -15.50 7.94
C ALA A 40 15.15 -16.02 7.69
N VAL A 41 14.79 -17.16 8.31
CA VAL A 41 13.43 -17.72 8.24
C VAL A 41 12.41 -16.78 8.87
N GLN A 42 12.72 -16.19 10.02
CA GLN A 42 11.83 -15.25 10.72
C GLN A 42 11.64 -13.95 9.93
N ALA A 43 12.73 -13.42 9.35
CA ALA A 43 12.64 -12.27 8.44
C ALA A 43 11.83 -12.60 7.18
N GLY A 44 12.04 -13.79 6.62
CA GLY A 44 11.27 -14.30 5.49
C GLY A 44 9.77 -14.43 5.78
N LEU A 45 9.39 -14.87 6.99
CA LEU A 45 7.99 -14.91 7.41
C LEU A 45 7.35 -13.53 7.47
N ALA A 46 8.06 -12.51 7.95
CA ALA A 46 7.54 -11.15 8.01
C ALA A 46 7.31 -10.55 6.61
N VAL A 47 8.29 -10.72 5.71
CA VAL A 47 8.14 -10.29 4.30
C VAL A 47 7.09 -11.12 3.57
N GLY A 48 7.01 -12.42 3.82
CA GLY A 48 5.96 -13.29 3.31
C GLY A 48 4.57 -12.82 3.76
N GLY A 49 4.45 -12.38 5.02
CA GLY A 49 3.24 -11.76 5.56
C GLY A 49 2.84 -10.50 4.81
N TYR A 50 3.79 -9.60 4.51
CA TYR A 50 3.56 -8.43 3.65
C TYR A 50 3.02 -8.84 2.28
N GLY A 51 3.63 -9.85 1.65
CA GLY A 51 3.17 -10.42 0.38
C GLY A 51 1.75 -10.96 0.45
N LEU A 52 1.42 -11.75 1.48
CA LEU A 52 0.06 -12.24 1.70
C LEU A 52 -0.96 -11.12 1.89
N GLY A 53 -0.60 -10.09 2.65
CA GLY A 53 -1.41 -8.88 2.80
C GLY A 53 -1.68 -8.21 1.45
N SER A 54 -0.64 -8.02 0.62
CA SER A 54 -0.77 -7.42 -0.71
C SER A 54 -1.71 -8.21 -1.63
N LEU A 55 -1.69 -9.55 -1.56
CA LEU A 55 -2.63 -10.39 -2.30
C LEU A 55 -4.07 -10.19 -1.79
N GLY A 56 -4.26 -10.08 -0.47
CA GLY A 56 -5.55 -9.73 0.12
C GLY A 56 -6.08 -8.38 -0.38
N ALA A 57 -5.20 -7.39 -0.55
CA ALA A 57 -5.55 -6.11 -1.16
C ALA A 57 -5.98 -6.23 -2.62
N ALA A 58 -5.30 -7.08 -3.40
CA ALA A 58 -5.63 -7.29 -4.80
C ALA A 58 -7.01 -7.96 -4.97
N VAL A 59 -7.33 -8.93 -4.11
CA VAL A 59 -8.62 -9.66 -4.17
C VAL A 59 -9.77 -8.81 -3.61
N GLY A 60 -9.59 -8.20 -2.44
CA GLY A 60 -10.66 -7.45 -1.75
C GLY A 60 -10.75 -5.97 -2.12
N GLY A 61 -9.68 -5.39 -2.67
CA GLY A 61 -9.58 -3.95 -2.91
C GLY A 61 -10.53 -3.45 -4.00
N GLY A 62 -10.88 -4.28 -4.99
CA GLY A 62 -11.89 -3.93 -5.99
C GLY A 62 -13.26 -3.70 -5.37
N TYR A 63 -13.76 -4.69 -4.61
CA TYR A 63 -15.04 -4.60 -3.91
C TYR A 63 -15.11 -3.40 -2.95
N LEU A 64 -14.03 -3.18 -2.18
CA LEU A 64 -13.97 -2.04 -1.27
C LEU A 64 -13.95 -0.70 -2.03
N THR A 65 -13.25 -0.63 -3.17
CA THR A 65 -13.22 0.56 -4.04
C THR A 65 -14.60 0.88 -4.59
N ASP A 66 -15.32 -0.14 -5.02
CA ASP A 66 -16.66 0.02 -5.62
C ASP A 66 -17.70 0.44 -4.57
N TRP A 67 -17.58 -0.06 -3.34
CA TRP A 67 -18.52 0.25 -2.25
C TRP A 67 -18.26 1.59 -1.56
N LEU A 68 -16.99 1.90 -1.21
CA LEU A 68 -16.61 3.12 -0.47
C LEU A 68 -16.37 4.33 -1.38
N GLY A 69 -16.22 4.09 -2.68
CA GLY A 69 -15.86 5.09 -3.68
C GLY A 69 -14.36 5.31 -3.81
N ARG A 70 -13.91 5.54 -5.05
CA ARG A 70 -12.48 5.55 -5.43
C ARG A 70 -11.60 6.49 -4.59
N ARG A 71 -12.02 7.76 -4.42
CA ARG A 71 -11.24 8.75 -3.65
C ARG A 71 -11.13 8.39 -2.16
N SER A 72 -12.23 7.98 -1.55
CA SER A 72 -12.26 7.60 -0.13
C SER A 72 -11.37 6.39 0.14
N THR A 73 -11.39 5.39 -0.76
CA THR A 73 -10.54 4.20 -0.64
C THR A 73 -9.06 4.53 -0.74
N ILE A 74 -8.65 5.46 -1.61
CA ILE A 74 -7.25 5.92 -1.70
C ILE A 74 -6.82 6.60 -0.40
N VAL A 75 -7.63 7.53 0.12
CA VAL A 75 -7.31 8.23 1.38
C VAL A 75 -7.25 7.25 2.55
N LEU A 76 -8.23 6.34 2.65
CA LEU A 76 -8.26 5.32 3.71
C LEU A 76 -7.05 4.40 3.63
N SER A 77 -6.68 3.94 2.43
CA SER A 77 -5.48 3.15 2.17
C SER A 77 -4.22 3.87 2.64
N MET A 78 -4.06 5.15 2.31
CA MET A 78 -2.91 5.95 2.73
C MET A 78 -2.81 6.11 4.24
N PHE A 79 -3.91 6.50 4.90
CA PHE A 79 -3.94 6.68 6.35
C PHE A 79 -3.73 5.37 7.10
N SER A 80 -4.38 4.30 6.65
CA SER A 80 -4.23 2.97 7.27
C SER A 80 -2.82 2.41 7.07
N SER A 81 -2.22 2.60 5.89
CA SER A 81 -0.84 2.23 5.62
C SER A 81 0.14 3.00 6.51
N ALA A 82 0.00 4.33 6.61
CA ALA A 82 0.83 5.14 7.50
C ALA A 82 0.69 4.70 8.98
N THR A 83 -0.54 4.44 9.42
CA THR A 83 -0.81 3.96 10.79
C THR A 83 -0.19 2.59 11.03
N ALA A 84 -0.29 1.66 10.06
CA ALA A 84 0.33 0.34 10.15
C ALA A 84 1.86 0.43 10.21
N MET A 85 2.48 1.35 9.45
CA MET A 85 3.93 1.58 9.50
C MET A 85 4.38 2.14 10.86
N LEU A 86 3.64 3.10 11.41
CA LEU A 86 3.92 3.63 12.75
C LEU A 86 3.73 2.57 13.83
N ALA A 87 2.72 1.72 13.72
CA ALA A 87 2.56 0.59 14.64
C ALA A 87 3.70 -0.42 14.49
N LEU A 88 4.14 -0.69 13.26
CA LEU A 88 5.23 -1.62 12.96
C LEU A 88 6.56 -1.13 13.55
N SER A 89 6.83 0.19 13.57
CA SER A 89 8.04 0.72 14.21
C SER A 89 8.09 0.48 15.72
N GLN A 90 6.93 0.32 16.36
CA GLN A 90 6.81 0.00 17.79
C GLN A 90 6.83 -1.50 18.06
N ALA A 91 6.83 -2.35 17.03
CA ALA A 91 6.73 -3.78 17.19
C ALA A 91 8.05 -4.41 17.66
N GLN A 92 7.98 -5.16 18.76
CA GLN A 92 9.15 -5.80 19.38
C GLN A 92 9.10 -7.33 19.37
N THR A 93 7.96 -7.92 19.01
CA THR A 93 7.77 -9.37 18.99
C THR A 93 7.52 -9.85 17.57
N LEU A 94 8.04 -11.05 17.25
CA LEU A 94 7.91 -11.62 15.90
C LEU A 94 6.45 -11.73 15.42
N PRO A 95 5.48 -12.22 16.22
CA PRO A 95 4.10 -12.31 15.76
C PRO A 95 3.50 -10.93 15.45
N LEU A 96 3.80 -9.93 16.27
CA LEU A 96 3.32 -8.57 16.09
C LEU A 96 3.92 -7.94 14.83
N ILE A 97 5.22 -8.16 14.59
CA ILE A 97 5.89 -7.76 13.35
C ILE A 97 5.14 -8.38 12.16
N VAL A 98 4.98 -9.70 12.11
CA VAL A 98 4.33 -10.39 10.98
C VAL A 98 2.90 -9.87 10.71
N ILE A 99 2.08 -9.73 11.74
CA ILE A 99 0.70 -9.22 11.63
C ILE A 99 0.71 -7.79 11.07
N LEU A 100 1.51 -6.90 11.64
CA LEU A 100 1.58 -5.50 11.22
C LEU A 100 2.18 -5.35 9.83
N THR A 101 3.13 -6.20 9.44
CA THR A 101 3.66 -6.19 8.08
C THR A 101 2.62 -6.66 7.06
N GLY A 102 1.83 -7.68 7.39
CA GLY A 102 0.70 -8.11 6.57
C GLY A 102 -0.36 -7.02 6.42
N LEU A 103 -0.71 -6.34 7.52
CA LEU A 103 -1.63 -5.18 7.48
C LEU A 103 -1.05 -4.04 6.64
N ALA A 104 0.24 -3.74 6.76
CA ALA A 104 0.91 -2.72 5.96
C ALA A 104 0.90 -3.07 4.47
N GLY A 105 1.15 -4.33 4.11
CA GLY A 105 1.05 -4.81 2.73
C GLY A 105 -0.37 -4.75 2.17
N MET A 106 -1.36 -5.11 2.98
CA MET A 106 -2.77 -5.07 2.56
C MET A 106 -3.26 -3.64 2.36
N THR A 107 -3.05 -2.78 3.35
CA THR A 107 -3.50 -1.39 3.31
C THR A 107 -2.70 -0.58 2.30
N GLY A 108 -1.40 -0.83 2.17
CA GLY A 108 -0.48 -0.16 1.25
C GLY A 108 -0.67 -0.54 -0.21
N GLU A 109 -1.26 -1.68 -0.54
CA GLU A 109 -1.50 -2.07 -1.95
C GLU A 109 -2.94 -1.77 -2.41
N LEU A 110 -3.83 -1.47 -1.47
CA LEU A 110 -5.24 -1.15 -1.75
C LEU A 110 -5.43 0.09 -2.63
N TYR A 111 -4.48 1.03 -2.60
CA TYR A 111 -4.56 2.24 -3.44
C TYR A 111 -4.42 1.92 -4.94
N ARG A 112 -3.79 0.80 -5.34
CA ARG A 112 -3.55 0.46 -6.74
C ARG A 112 -4.85 0.24 -7.52
N PRO A 113 -5.75 -0.67 -7.14
CA PRO A 113 -7.03 -0.84 -7.83
C PRO A 113 -7.86 0.45 -7.81
N ALA A 114 -7.88 1.18 -6.69
CA ALA A 114 -8.61 2.44 -6.58
C ALA A 114 -8.06 3.53 -7.51
N SER A 115 -6.74 3.64 -7.63
CA SER A 115 -6.09 4.62 -8.53
C SER A 115 -6.27 4.25 -9.99
N SER A 116 -6.17 2.96 -10.34
CA SER A 116 -6.44 2.47 -11.70
C SER A 116 -7.88 2.73 -12.12
N ALA A 117 -8.85 2.47 -11.23
CA ALA A 117 -10.26 2.77 -11.48
C ALA A 117 -10.49 4.28 -11.64
N LEU A 118 -9.95 5.10 -10.74
CA LEU A 118 -10.09 6.56 -10.80
C LEU A 118 -9.46 7.16 -12.07
N LEU A 119 -8.31 6.64 -12.51
CA LEU A 119 -7.71 7.04 -13.79
C LEU A 119 -8.60 6.65 -14.97
N ALA A 120 -9.18 5.44 -14.97
CA ALA A 120 -10.10 5.01 -16.01
C ALA A 120 -11.38 5.86 -16.07
N ASP A 121 -11.85 6.40 -14.93
CA ASP A 121 -12.99 7.31 -14.90
C ASP A 121 -12.66 8.72 -15.40
N LEU A 122 -11.43 9.19 -15.13
CA LEU A 122 -10.98 10.55 -15.46
C LEU A 122 -10.50 10.69 -16.91
N VAL A 123 -10.10 9.58 -17.55
CA VAL A 123 -9.72 9.54 -18.96
C VAL A 123 -10.93 9.07 -19.77
N PRO A 124 -11.63 9.95 -20.52
CA PRO A 124 -12.73 9.53 -21.39
C PRO A 124 -12.22 8.52 -22.42
N PRO A 125 -13.02 7.54 -22.84
CA PRO A 125 -12.59 6.55 -23.82
C PRO A 125 -12.09 7.23 -25.10
N PRO A 126 -10.80 7.11 -25.47
CA PRO A 126 -10.42 7.33 -26.85
C PRO A 126 -11.08 6.20 -27.63
N GLN A 127 -11.99 6.58 -28.53
CA GLN A 127 -12.61 5.76 -29.58
C GLN A 127 -11.97 4.36 -29.72
N ARG A 128 -12.61 3.35 -29.13
CA ARG A 128 -12.40 1.97 -29.55
C ARG A 128 -13.29 1.76 -30.77
N VAL A 129 -12.66 1.76 -31.95
CA VAL A 129 -13.25 1.22 -33.18
C VAL A 129 -12.73 -0.20 -33.34
#